data_AF-A0A329R2H5-F1
#
_entry.id   AF-A0A329R2H5-F1
#
_cell.length_a   1.000
_cell.length_b   1.000
_cell.length_c   1.000
_cell.angle_alpha   90.00
_cell.angle_beta   90.00
_cell.angle_gamma   90.00
#
_symmetry.space_group_name_H-M   'P 1'
#
loop_
_entity.id
_entity.type
_entity.pdbx_description
1 polymer ?
#
loop_
_entity_poly.entity_id
_entity_poly.type
_entity_poly.pdbx_seq_one_letter_code
_entity_poly.pdbx_strand_id
1 'polypeptide(L)'
;MAYYLPHPLVKWFVLDDALRRYERRGTVPRRWLRPERVVLVPGRAAGGPGQLSGAVVDVLTECEVAGAPTVLLAGEIDDLDAPIAAVCRYVASDRPEVVEEARHRYGQERVHTVDSIEAARARAWIGPVRAAAERDARRHPRRDRRPGWLRPLRTVYEGIRRRARSPERGRSRSHINAE
;
A
#
# COMPACT_ATOMS: atom_id res chain seq x y z
N MET A 1 17.89 25.66 -13.11
CA MET A 1 18.64 24.40 -12.97
C MET A 1 18.55 23.98 -11.51
N ALA A 2 17.59 23.11 -11.16
CA ALA A 2 17.34 22.73 -9.77
C ALA A 2 18.28 21.59 -9.37
N TYR A 3 19.25 21.87 -8.51
CA TYR A 3 20.11 20.86 -7.91
C TYR A 3 19.29 19.97 -6.98
N TYR A 4 19.00 18.74 -7.41
CA TYR A 4 18.50 17.69 -6.52
C TYR A 4 19.67 17.22 -5.65
N LEU A 5 19.90 17.91 -4.53
CA LEU A 5 20.75 17.39 -3.48
C LEU A 5 20.12 16.07 -2.98
N PRO A 6 20.84 14.93 -2.99
CA PRO A 6 20.33 13.69 -2.44
C PRO A 6 20.10 13.91 -0.94
N HIS A 7 18.84 14.07 -0.54
CA HIS A 7 18.48 14.31 0.85
C HIS A 7 18.88 13.08 1.69
N PRO A 8 19.84 13.18 2.63
CA PRO A 8 20.40 12.04 3.35
C PRO A 8 19.44 11.42 4.38
N LEU A 9 18.15 11.78 4.37
CA LEU A 9 17.19 11.46 5.42
C LEU A 9 15.87 10.88 4.92
N VAL A 10 15.72 10.57 3.62
CA VAL A 10 14.51 9.88 3.16
C VAL A 10 14.56 8.45 3.71
N LYS A 11 13.68 8.15 4.65
CA LYS A 11 13.56 6.82 5.26
C LYS A 11 12.41 6.11 4.57
N TRP A 12 12.68 4.96 3.97
CA TRP A 12 11.66 4.09 3.41
C TRP A 12 11.75 2.70 4.03
N PHE A 13 10.69 1.92 3.86
CA PHE A 13 10.70 0.49 4.18
C PHE A 13 9.76 -0.23 3.22
N VAL A 14 10.02 -1.52 3.04
CA VAL A 14 9.16 -2.38 2.23
C VAL A 14 8.01 -2.88 3.10
N LEU A 15 6.82 -3.01 2.52
CA LEU A 15 5.64 -3.50 3.22
C LEU A 15 5.89 -4.83 3.95
N ASP A 16 6.69 -5.72 3.36
CA ASP A 16 7.09 -7.00 3.97
C ASP A 16 7.77 -6.83 5.35
N ASP A 17 8.63 -5.82 5.50
CA ASP A 17 9.30 -5.53 6.79
C ASP A 17 8.32 -5.06 7.87
N ALA A 18 7.25 -4.36 7.47
CA ALA A 18 6.20 -3.93 8.36
C ALA A 18 5.26 -5.09 8.72
N LEU A 19 4.93 -5.94 7.75
CA LEU A 19 4.12 -7.15 7.94
C LEU A 19 4.77 -8.11 8.93
N ARG A 20 6.05 -8.47 8.73
CA ARG A 20 6.78 -9.35 9.66
C ARG A 20 6.82 -8.82 11.09
N ARG A 21 6.70 -7.51 11.28
CA ARG A 21 6.65 -6.89 12.62
C ARG A 21 5.24 -6.83 13.17
N TYR A 22 4.26 -6.54 12.32
CA TYR A 22 2.84 -6.59 12.66
C TYR A 22 2.44 -7.99 13.09
N GLU A 23 2.84 -9.04 12.37
CA GLU A 23 2.58 -10.44 12.75
C GLU A 23 3.17 -10.80 14.11
N ARG A 24 4.34 -10.24 14.45
CA ARG A 24 5.01 -10.47 15.73
C ARG A 24 4.40 -9.69 16.91
N ARG A 25 3.79 -8.52 16.66
CA ARG A 25 3.42 -7.57 17.72
C ARG A 25 1.97 -7.08 17.69
N GLY A 26 1.20 -7.43 16.65
CA GLY A 26 -0.16 -6.96 16.40
C GLY A 26 -0.28 -5.48 16.00
N THR A 27 0.84 -4.76 15.82
CA THR A 27 0.87 -3.33 15.48
C THR A 27 2.17 -2.95 14.79
N VAL A 28 2.15 -1.94 13.91
CA VAL A 28 3.38 -1.35 13.35
C VAL A 28 3.88 -0.24 14.27
N PRO A 29 5.18 -0.18 14.62
CA PRO A 29 5.71 0.89 15.46
C PRO A 29 5.43 2.27 14.85
N ARG A 30 4.72 3.16 15.58
CA ARG A 30 4.38 4.52 15.12
C ARG A 30 5.52 5.33 14.50
N ARG A 31 6.77 5.10 14.94
CA ARG A 31 7.96 5.75 14.37
C ARG A 31 8.26 5.36 12.91
N TRP A 32 7.60 4.30 12.39
CA TRP A 32 7.66 3.84 11.00
C TRP A 32 6.56 4.48 10.16
N LEU A 33 5.43 4.79 10.79
CA LEU A 33 4.25 5.36 10.17
C LEU A 33 4.31 6.88 10.32
N ARG A 34 5.29 7.54 9.72
CA ARG A 34 5.39 8.99 9.80
C ARG A 34 5.33 9.61 8.41
N PRO A 35 4.82 10.85 8.26
CA PRO A 35 4.72 11.52 6.97
C PRO A 35 6.07 11.66 6.25
N GLU A 36 7.18 11.73 6.98
CA GLU A 36 8.52 11.77 6.40
C GLU A 36 9.01 10.42 5.82
N ARG A 37 8.24 9.33 6.00
CA ARG A 37 8.60 7.99 5.56
C ARG A 37 7.73 7.50 4.42
N VAL A 38 8.39 6.96 3.39
CA VAL A 38 7.70 6.37 2.25
C VAL A 38 7.60 4.86 2.43
N VAL A 39 6.42 4.30 2.17
CA VAL A 39 6.16 2.87 2.24
C VAL A 39 6.14 2.32 0.83
N LEU A 40 7.09 1.43 0.55
CA LEU A 40 7.17 0.76 -0.74
C LEU A 40 6.34 -0.52 -0.69
N VAL A 41 5.43 -0.62 -1.63
CA VAL A 41 4.48 -1.72 -1.74
C VAL A 41 4.79 -2.45 -3.04
N PRO A 42 5.53 -3.57 -3.00
CA PRO A 42 5.81 -4.31 -4.22
C PRO A 42 4.51 -4.84 -4.82
N GLY A 43 4.30 -4.60 -6.11
CA GLY A 43 3.35 -5.36 -6.93
C GLY A 43 3.82 -6.80 -7.09
N ARG A 44 2.97 -7.65 -7.66
CA ARG A 44 3.27 -9.07 -7.88
C ARG A 44 4.53 -9.24 -8.74
N ALA A 45 4.69 -8.44 -9.80
CA ALA A 45 5.89 -8.49 -10.64
C ALA A 45 7.17 -8.04 -9.90
N ALA A 46 7.02 -7.21 -8.86
CA ALA A 46 8.11 -6.78 -7.97
C ALA A 46 8.33 -7.72 -6.76
N GLY A 47 7.76 -8.94 -6.79
CA GLY A 47 7.88 -9.93 -5.69
C GLY A 47 6.91 -9.69 -4.53
N GLY A 48 5.87 -8.89 -4.74
CA GLY A 48 4.84 -8.59 -3.75
C GLY A 48 3.74 -9.65 -3.64
N PRO A 49 2.88 -9.53 -2.63
CA PRO A 49 1.85 -10.54 -2.37
C PRO A 49 0.76 -10.52 -3.44
N GLY A 50 0.48 -11.69 -4.04
CA GLY A 50 -0.59 -11.84 -5.03
C GLY A 50 -2.02 -11.72 -4.46
N GLN A 51 -2.16 -11.66 -3.13
CA GLN A 51 -3.43 -11.48 -2.43
C GLN A 51 -3.28 -10.52 -1.25
N LEU A 52 -4.31 -9.68 -1.02
CA LEU A 52 -4.39 -8.84 0.18
C LEU A 52 -4.80 -9.70 1.39
N SER A 53 -3.90 -9.85 2.36
CA SER A 53 -4.27 -10.38 3.67
C SER A 53 -4.84 -9.26 4.55
N GLY A 54 -5.63 -9.62 5.57
CA GLY A 54 -6.14 -8.63 6.53
C GLY A 54 -5.03 -7.85 7.25
N ALA A 55 -3.86 -8.48 7.47
CA ALA A 55 -2.69 -7.80 8.04
C ALA A 55 -2.11 -6.73 7.10
N VAL A 56 -2.08 -7.00 5.79
CA VAL A 56 -1.66 -6.01 4.78
C VAL A 56 -2.56 -4.78 4.81
N VAL A 57 -3.87 -5.00 4.83
CA VAL A 57 -4.86 -3.91 4.87
C VAL A 57 -4.73 -3.09 6.15
N ASP A 58 -4.53 -3.75 7.30
CA ASP A 58 -4.35 -3.07 8.59
C ASP A 58 -3.10 -2.17 8.56
N VAL A 59 -1.97 -2.67 8.07
CA VAL A 59 -0.73 -1.89 7.94
C VAL A 59 -0.91 -0.68 7.02
N LEU A 60 -1.51 -0.88 5.84
CA LEU A 60 -1.70 0.20 4.87
C LEU A 60 -2.69 1.26 5.38
N THR A 61 -3.70 0.84 6.14
CA THR A 61 -4.61 1.75 6.85
C THR A 61 -3.87 2.55 7.92
N GLU A 62 -3.00 1.91 8.69
CA GLU A 62 -2.15 2.61 9.67
C GLU A 62 -1.20 3.63 9.01
N CYS A 63 -0.65 3.30 7.83
CA CYS A 63 0.16 4.22 7.02
C CYS A 63 -0.66 5.43 6.56
N GLU A 64 -1.86 5.19 6.03
CA GLU A 64 -2.76 6.25 5.57
C GLU A 64 -3.13 7.21 6.70
N VAL A 65 -3.57 6.67 7.85
CA VAL A 65 -3.96 7.45 9.04
C VAL A 65 -2.81 8.32 9.53
N ALA A 66 -1.58 7.81 9.43
CA ALA A 66 -0.40 8.54 9.87
C ALA A 66 0.18 9.48 8.79
N GLY A 67 -0.43 9.55 7.61
CA GLY A 67 0.01 10.37 6.48
C GLY A 67 1.30 9.88 5.82
N ALA A 68 1.69 8.62 6.04
CA ALA A 68 2.86 8.04 5.42
C ALA A 68 2.54 7.67 3.95
N PRO A 69 3.21 8.27 2.95
CA PRO A 69 2.93 7.98 1.54
C PRO A 69 3.20 6.51 1.18
N THR A 70 2.22 5.87 0.55
CA THR A 70 2.31 4.51 0.00
C THR A 70 2.56 4.56 -1.50
N VAL A 71 3.56 3.80 -1.96
CA VAL A 71 3.97 3.74 -3.38
C VAL A 71 3.90 2.28 -3.85
N LEU A 72 3.03 2.00 -4.81
CA LEU A 72 3.01 0.72 -5.52
C LEU A 72 4.21 0.66 -6.47
N LEU A 73 4.98 -0.43 -6.43
CA LEU A 73 6.01 -0.74 -7.41
C LEU A 73 5.39 -1.68 -8.44
N ALA A 74 4.95 -1.14 -9.57
CA ALA A 74 4.23 -1.88 -10.61
C ALA A 74 5.18 -2.23 -11.76
N GLY A 75 5.40 -3.52 -12.00
CA GLY A 75 6.18 -4.02 -13.13
C GLY A 75 5.32 -4.47 -14.30
N GLU A 76 4.05 -4.78 -14.06
CA GLU A 76 3.10 -5.23 -15.09
C GLU A 76 1.76 -4.49 -14.95
N ILE A 77 0.95 -4.50 -16.02
CA ILE A 77 -0.39 -3.88 -15.99
C ILE A 77 -1.27 -4.57 -14.93
N ASP A 78 -1.15 -5.89 -14.79
CA ASP A 78 -1.87 -6.69 -13.78
C ASP A 78 -1.59 -6.22 -12.34
N ASP A 79 -0.43 -5.60 -12.09
CA ASP A 79 -0.14 -5.01 -10.77
C ASP A 79 -1.07 -3.84 -10.45
N LEU A 80 -1.60 -3.13 -11.47
CA LEU A 80 -2.55 -2.02 -11.33
C LEU A 80 -3.98 -2.51 -11.06
N ASP A 81 -4.29 -3.75 -11.44
CA ASP A 81 -5.58 -4.41 -11.15
C ASP A 81 -5.59 -5.10 -9.79
N ALA A 82 -4.42 -5.26 -9.18
CA ALA A 82 -4.31 -5.89 -7.87
C ALA A 82 -5.06 -5.07 -6.81
N PRO A 83 -5.76 -5.72 -5.86
CA PRO A 83 -6.43 -5.01 -4.76
C PRO A 83 -5.51 -4.08 -3.96
N ILE A 84 -4.21 -4.38 -3.93
CA ILE A 84 -3.20 -3.54 -3.27
C ILE A 84 -2.95 -2.21 -4.00
N ALA A 85 -3.18 -2.18 -5.31
CA ALA A 85 -3.07 -0.98 -6.12
C ALA A 85 -4.18 0.01 -5.81
N ALA A 86 -5.38 -0.50 -5.47
CA ALA A 86 -6.47 0.35 -5.02
C ALA A 86 -6.05 1.15 -3.79
N VAL A 87 -5.33 0.53 -2.84
CA VAL A 87 -4.98 1.14 -1.54
C VAL A 87 -3.69 1.99 -1.53
N CYS A 88 -2.92 1.97 -2.63
CA CYS A 88 -1.72 2.79 -2.78
C CYS A 88 -2.05 4.19 -3.32
N ARG A 89 -1.37 5.21 -2.81
CA ARG A 89 -1.59 6.60 -3.25
C ARG A 89 -0.77 6.97 -4.49
N TYR A 90 0.43 6.42 -4.60
CA TYR A 90 1.35 6.66 -5.70
C TYR A 90 1.68 5.35 -6.40
N VAL A 91 2.07 5.44 -7.66
CA VAL A 91 2.57 4.32 -8.46
C VAL A 91 3.95 4.69 -9.00
N ALA A 92 4.89 3.75 -8.94
CA ALA A 92 6.18 3.83 -9.58
C ALA A 92 6.35 2.64 -10.53
N SER A 93 6.83 2.90 -11.75
CA SER A 93 7.11 1.86 -12.74
C SER A 93 8.30 2.23 -13.62
N ASP A 94 9.03 1.21 -14.04
CA ASP A 94 10.12 1.28 -15.02
C ASP A 94 9.69 0.91 -16.45
N ARG A 95 8.42 0.54 -16.64
CA ARG A 95 7.86 0.17 -17.94
C ARG A 95 6.97 1.28 -18.50
N PRO A 96 7.27 1.83 -19.69
CA PRO A 96 6.49 2.91 -20.29
C PRO A 96 4.99 2.60 -20.42
N GLU A 97 4.63 1.39 -20.84
CA GLU A 97 3.25 0.94 -21.01
C GLU A 97 2.48 0.90 -19.68
N VAL A 98 3.14 0.50 -18.59
CA VAL A 98 2.54 0.49 -17.24
C VAL A 98 2.41 1.93 -16.72
N VAL A 99 3.39 2.80 -17.01
CA VAL A 99 3.33 4.22 -16.66
C VAL A 99 2.15 4.91 -17.35
N GLU A 100 1.94 4.68 -18.64
CA GLU A 100 0.83 5.28 -19.38
C GLU A 100 -0.52 4.83 -18.83
N GLU A 101 -0.69 3.53 -18.61
CA GLU A 101 -1.92 2.98 -18.03
C GLU A 101 -2.15 3.49 -16.60
N ALA A 102 -1.10 3.53 -15.78
CA ALA A 102 -1.19 4.09 -14.43
C ALA A 102 -1.58 5.57 -14.46
N ARG A 103 -1.05 6.37 -15.41
CA ARG A 103 -1.41 7.79 -15.53
C ARG A 103 -2.88 7.98 -15.89
N HIS A 104 -3.41 7.13 -16.77
CA HIS A 104 -4.82 7.13 -17.13
C HIS A 104 -5.71 6.83 -15.92
N ARG A 105 -5.32 5.88 -15.06
CA ARG A 105 -6.13 5.46 -13.89
C ARG A 105 -5.97 6.36 -12.65
N TYR A 106 -4.75 6.76 -12.34
CA TYR A 106 -4.41 7.42 -11.06
C TYR A 106 -4.19 8.94 -11.18
N GLY A 107 -4.00 9.45 -12.39
CA GLY A 107 -3.60 10.84 -12.64
C GLY A 107 -2.08 10.99 -12.72
N GLN A 108 -1.62 11.92 -13.58
CA GLN A 108 -0.20 12.12 -13.87
C GLN A 108 0.64 12.50 -12.64
N GLU A 109 0.03 13.20 -11.68
CA GLU A 109 0.70 13.68 -10.48
C GLU A 109 1.04 12.59 -9.48
N ARG A 110 0.43 11.40 -9.63
CA ARG A 110 0.59 10.26 -8.72
C ARG A 110 1.49 9.17 -9.28
N VAL A 111 1.93 9.30 -10.52
CA VAL A 111 2.70 8.29 -11.24
C VAL A 111 4.12 8.75 -11.48
N HIS A 112 5.07 7.91 -11.09
CA HIS A 112 6.50 8.17 -11.19
C HIS A 112 7.15 7.15 -12.13
N THR A 113 7.74 7.64 -13.21
CA THR A 113 8.66 6.83 -14.03
C THR A 113 9.99 6.70 -13.28
N VAL A 114 10.48 5.47 -13.13
CA VAL A 114 11.73 5.17 -12.43
C VAL A 114 12.60 4.24 -13.26
N ASP A 115 13.89 4.17 -12.99
CA ASP A 115 14.79 3.28 -13.75
C ASP A 115 14.68 1.81 -13.30
N SER A 116 14.09 1.55 -12.13
CA SER A 116 13.87 0.20 -11.62
C SER A 116 12.83 0.17 -10.51
N ILE A 117 11.96 -0.84 -10.57
CA ILE A 117 10.99 -1.20 -9.51
C ILE A 117 11.59 -2.04 -8.36
N GLU A 118 12.89 -2.36 -8.39
CA GLU A 118 13.53 -3.07 -7.27
C GLU A 118 13.59 -2.15 -6.04
N ALA A 119 12.99 -2.59 -4.92
CA ALA A 119 12.96 -1.80 -3.68
C ALA A 119 14.36 -1.44 -3.15
N ALA A 120 15.37 -2.27 -3.41
CA ALA A 120 16.77 -2.01 -3.07
C ALA A 120 17.35 -0.78 -3.80
N ARG A 121 16.82 -0.44 -4.99
CA ARG A 121 17.25 0.70 -5.82
C ARG A 121 16.44 1.97 -5.56
N ALA A 122 15.44 1.93 -4.68
CA ALA A 122 14.54 3.05 -4.44
C ALA A 122 15.24 4.33 -3.99
N ARG A 123 16.43 4.24 -3.38
CA ARG A 123 17.22 5.41 -2.95
C ARG A 123 17.43 6.44 -4.07
N ALA A 124 17.54 5.98 -5.32
CA ALA A 124 17.78 6.84 -6.47
C ALA A 124 16.60 7.77 -6.79
N TRP A 125 15.36 7.37 -6.49
CA TRP A 125 14.15 8.06 -6.96
C TRP A 125 13.13 8.41 -5.85
N ILE A 126 13.31 7.90 -4.64
CA ILE A 126 12.35 8.07 -3.54
C ILE A 126 12.22 9.51 -3.02
N GLY A 127 13.28 10.32 -3.16
CA GLY A 127 13.28 11.73 -2.76
C GLY A 127 12.23 12.56 -3.51
N PRO A 128 12.23 12.55 -4.86
CA PRO A 128 11.18 13.17 -5.65
C PRO A 128 9.76 12.76 -5.27
N VAL A 129 9.52 11.46 -5.01
CA VAL A 129 8.20 10.94 -4.62
C VAL A 129 7.76 11.51 -3.28
N ARG A 130 8.66 11.52 -2.29
CA ARG A 130 8.39 12.16 -0.99
C ARG A 130 8.06 13.65 -1.17
N ALA A 131 8.84 14.38 -1.96
CA ALA A 131 8.60 15.80 -2.19
C ALA A 131 7.26 16.07 -2.91
N ALA A 132 6.80 15.15 -3.76
CA ALA A 132 5.45 15.18 -4.34
C ALA A 132 4.38 14.94 -3.27
N ALA A 133 4.57 13.93 -2.42
CA ALA A 133 3.65 13.63 -1.32
C ALA A 133 3.49 14.78 -0.33
N GLU A 134 4.59 15.44 0.05
CA GLU A 134 4.52 16.61 0.93
C GLU A 134 3.81 17.79 0.27
N ARG A 135 3.95 17.98 -1.04
CA ARG A 135 3.21 19.01 -1.79
C ARG A 135 1.73 18.71 -1.84
N ASP A 136 1.36 17.46 -2.11
CA ASP A 136 -0.02 17.00 -2.16
C ASP A 136 -0.69 17.16 -0.77
N ALA A 137 0.02 16.80 0.30
CA ALA A 137 -0.42 16.98 1.67
C ALA A 137 -0.67 18.45 2.05
N ARG A 138 0.23 19.35 1.62
CA ARG A 138 0.06 20.80 1.82
C ARG A 138 -1.13 21.37 1.05
N ARG A 139 -1.38 20.87 -0.17
CA ARG A 139 -2.49 21.33 -1.03
C ARG A 139 -3.84 20.78 -0.56
N HIS A 140 -3.85 19.60 0.04
CA HIS A 140 -5.09 18.91 0.43
C HIS A 140 -5.09 18.43 1.89
N PRO A 141 -4.94 19.34 2.88
CA PRO A 141 -4.86 18.99 4.30
C PRO A 141 -6.13 18.29 4.84
N ARG A 142 -7.25 18.40 4.11
CA ARG A 142 -8.53 17.74 4.44
C ARG A 142 -8.71 16.35 3.82
N ARG A 143 -8.01 16.02 2.72
CA ARG A 143 -8.00 14.65 2.16
C ARG A 143 -7.16 13.72 3.04
N ASP A 144 -6.03 14.21 3.53
CA ASP A 144 -5.12 13.44 4.40
C ASP A 144 -5.68 13.18 5.80
N ARG A 145 -6.65 13.99 6.25
CA ARG A 145 -7.32 13.84 7.55
C ARG A 145 -8.62 13.04 7.50
N ARG A 146 -9.09 12.61 6.33
CA ARG A 146 -10.23 11.70 6.24
C ARG A 146 -9.74 10.27 6.09
N PRO A 147 -9.66 9.48 7.18
CA PRO A 147 -9.61 8.03 7.08
C PRO A 147 -10.97 7.59 6.53
N GLY A 148 -11.13 7.61 5.22
CA GLY A 148 -12.46 7.67 4.61
C GLY A 148 -12.59 6.88 3.33
N TRP A 149 -11.50 6.69 2.59
CA TRP A 149 -11.54 5.93 1.36
C TRP A 149 -11.14 4.45 1.58
N LEU A 150 -10.29 4.15 2.58
CA LEU A 150 -10.06 2.78 3.08
C LEU A 150 -11.06 2.32 4.15
N ARG A 151 -11.80 3.24 4.79
CA ARG A 151 -12.81 2.88 5.81
C ARG A 151 -13.89 1.90 5.32
N PRO A 152 -14.42 2.02 4.08
CA PRO A 152 -15.33 1.02 3.51
C PRO A 152 -14.68 -0.36 3.42
N LEU A 153 -13.39 -0.43 3.10
CA LEU A 153 -12.65 -1.69 2.99
C LEU A 153 -12.42 -2.32 4.37
N ARG A 154 -12.07 -1.54 5.40
CA ARG A 154 -11.85 -2.10 6.74
C ARG A 154 -13.10 -2.82 7.29
N THR A 155 -14.30 -2.30 7.08
CA THR A 155 -15.55 -2.97 7.49
C THR A 155 -15.82 -4.24 6.68
N VAL A 156 -15.56 -4.22 5.37
CA VAL A 156 -15.67 -5.39 4.48
C VAL A 156 -14.65 -6.47 4.86
N TYR A 157 -13.41 -6.09 5.16
CA TYR A 157 -12.32 -6.99 5.54
C TYR A 157 -12.41 -7.49 6.98
N GLU A 158 -12.91 -6.71 7.94
CA GLU A 158 -13.23 -7.23 9.28
C GLU A 158 -14.28 -8.35 9.20
N GLY A 159 -15.22 -8.25 8.26
CA GLY A 159 -16.17 -9.33 7.93
C GLY A 159 -15.47 -10.61 7.43
N ILE A 160 -14.51 -10.47 6.51
CA ILE A 160 -13.70 -11.59 5.99
C ILE A 160 -12.82 -12.19 7.12
N ARG A 161 -12.20 -11.33 7.94
CA ARG A 161 -11.33 -11.73 9.07
C ARG A 161 -12.09 -12.44 10.19
N ARG A 162 -13.36 -12.09 10.44
CA ARG A 162 -14.22 -12.83 11.38
C ARG A 162 -14.58 -14.22 10.86
N ARG A 163 -14.81 -14.36 9.55
CA ARG A 163 -15.09 -15.66 8.92
C ARG A 163 -13.85 -16.57 8.89
N ALA A 164 -12.68 -16.02 8.55
CA ALA A 164 -11.43 -16.79 8.55
C ALA A 164 -10.98 -17.24 9.95
N ARG A 165 -11.44 -16.56 11.02
CA ARG A 165 -11.18 -16.94 12.42
C ARG A 165 -12.27 -17.80 13.07
N SER A 166 -13.36 -18.09 12.35
CA SER A 166 -14.34 -19.12 12.76
C SER A 166 -14.20 -20.35 11.87
N PRO A 167 -13.24 -21.25 12.13
CA PRO A 167 -13.35 -22.60 11.61
C PRO A 167 -14.51 -23.26 12.36
N GLU A 168 -15.61 -23.49 11.65
CA GLU A 168 -16.60 -24.53 11.95
C GLU A 168 -17.02 -24.71 13.43
N ARG A 169 -18.02 -23.95 13.87
CA ARG A 169 -19.02 -24.48 14.81
C ARG A 169 -20.38 -24.43 14.11
N GLY A 170 -20.66 -25.46 13.31
CA GLY A 170 -21.93 -25.50 12.58
C GLY A 170 -22.11 -26.61 11.56
N ARG A 171 -21.31 -27.68 11.57
CA ARG A 171 -21.72 -28.97 10.96
C ARG A 171 -22.01 -29.95 12.08
N SER A 172 -23.21 -29.86 12.63
CA SER A 172 -23.83 -30.96 13.38
C SER A 172 -25.32 -30.73 13.43
N ARG A 173 -26.01 -31.35 12.45
CA ARG A 173 -27.25 -32.12 12.59
C ARG A 173 -28.00 -32.13 11.27
N SER A 174 -27.55 -33.02 10.38
CA SER A 174 -28.45 -33.67 9.43
C SER A 174 -28.97 -34.93 10.12
N HIS A 175 -29.91 -34.78 11.05
CA HIS A 175 -30.87 -35.85 11.29
C HIS A 175 -31.92 -35.67 10.20
N ILE A 176 -31.85 -36.50 9.16
CA ILE A 176 -33.00 -36.78 8.32
C ILE A 176 -33.54 -38.11 8.84
N ASN A 177 -34.61 -38.02 9.61
CA ASN A 177 -35.57 -39.09 9.84
C ASN A 177 -36.96 -38.47 9.63
N ALA A 178 -37.91 -39.33 9.23
CA ALA A 178 -39.28 -39.08 8.77
C ALA A 178 -39.32 -38.88 7.23
N GLU A 179 -39.84 -39.79 6.41
CA GLU A 179 -40.66 -41.01 6.61
C GLU A 179 -40.37 -42.01 5.48
#